data_AF-A0A9W9ZDV2-F1
#
_entry.id   AF-A0A9W9ZDV2-F1
#
_cell.length_a   1.000
_cell.length_b   1.000
_cell.length_c   1.000
_cell.angle_alpha   90.00
_cell.angle_beta   90.00
_cell.angle_gamma   90.00
#
_symmetry.space_group_name_H-M   'P 1'
#
loop_
_entity.id
_entity.type
_entity.pdbx_description
1 polymer ?
#
loop_
_entity_poly.entity_id
_entity_poly.type
_entity_poly.pdbx_seq_one_letter_code
_entity_poly.pdbx_strand_id
1 'polypeptide(L)'
;WVGRPSSSGISYVYTVCDIGVEQPSNWLWSYGINHKNLKKINIAINYSIPKPCASYDDVYVRQHCSEQFDVYGYQPRNQSYSDDPRNGHYSKIKTISLPSNTSNQSSSLQRVAKFSLFIKERTSVVFLAIHDQGACLVVDSFVVTYNVCPMKDFTW
;
A
#
# COMPACT_ATOMS: atom_id res chain seq x y z
N TRP A 1 -0.48 0.56 -12.71
CA TRP A 1 -0.82 -0.66 -11.94
C TRP A 1 -1.58 -1.64 -12.81
N VAL A 2 -1.19 -2.92 -12.78
CA VAL A 2 -1.85 -4.01 -13.50
C VAL A 2 -2.15 -5.13 -12.51
N GLY A 3 -3.42 -5.53 -12.43
CA GLY A 3 -3.86 -6.71 -11.68
C GLY A 3 -3.65 -7.97 -12.53
N ARG A 4 -3.01 -8.99 -11.96
CA ARG A 4 -2.76 -10.28 -12.63
C ARG A 4 -2.89 -11.45 -11.66
N PRO A 5 -3.23 -12.66 -12.13
CA PRO A 5 -3.21 -13.84 -11.27
C PRO A 5 -1.82 -14.03 -10.65
N SER A 6 -1.78 -14.50 -9.40
CA SER A 6 -0.56 -14.93 -8.75
C SER A 6 -0.03 -16.21 -9.41
N SER A 7 1.22 -16.57 -9.11
CA SER A 7 1.85 -17.79 -9.66
C SER A 7 1.11 -19.08 -9.29
N SER A 8 0.37 -19.09 -8.18
CA SER A 8 -0.48 -20.22 -7.79
C SER A 8 -1.86 -20.20 -8.47
N GLY A 9 -2.25 -19.09 -9.10
CA GLY A 9 -3.58 -18.90 -9.72
C GLY A 9 -4.72 -18.73 -8.74
N ILE A 10 -4.46 -18.76 -7.42
CA ILE A 10 -5.48 -18.73 -6.36
C ILE A 10 -5.80 -17.29 -5.91
N SER A 11 -4.91 -16.34 -6.19
CA SER A 11 -5.06 -14.93 -5.80
C SER A 11 -4.71 -13.99 -6.95
N TYR A 12 -5.00 -12.70 -6.78
CA TYR A 12 -4.54 -11.65 -7.67
C TYR A 12 -3.45 -10.84 -6.99
N VAL A 13 -2.47 -10.42 -7.77
CA VAL A 13 -1.41 -9.49 -7.36
C VAL A 13 -1.51 -8.21 -8.17
N TYR A 14 -1.14 -7.09 -7.57
CA TYR A 14 -1.06 -5.81 -8.25
C TYR A 14 0.40 -5.45 -8.52
N THR A 15 0.70 -5.02 -9.74
CA THR A 15 2.08 -4.76 -10.17
C THR A 15 2.24 -3.44 -10.90
N VAL A 16 3.43 -2.84 -10.77
CA VAL A 16 3.84 -1.62 -11.46
C VAL A 16 5.36 -1.63 -11.63
N CYS A 17 5.88 -1.11 -12.74
CA CYS A 17 7.33 -1.11 -13.01
C CYS A 17 7.71 0.01 -14.00
N ASP A 18 7.40 1.25 -13.64
CA ASP A 18 7.64 2.43 -14.50
C ASP A 18 9.01 3.08 -14.21
N ILE A 19 10.05 2.26 -14.13
CA ILE A 19 11.43 2.60 -13.73
C ILE A 19 12.20 3.51 -14.72
N GLY A 20 11.68 3.71 -15.92
CA GLY A 20 12.28 4.53 -16.98
C GLY A 20 11.43 5.74 -17.37
N VAL A 21 10.39 6.04 -16.58
CA VAL A 21 9.58 7.24 -16.75
C VAL A 21 10.15 8.33 -15.87
N GLU A 22 10.18 9.57 -16.35
CA GLU A 22 10.56 10.71 -15.53
C GLU A 22 9.41 11.05 -14.57
N GLN A 23 9.66 10.99 -13.25
CA GLN A 23 8.70 11.30 -12.19
C GLN A 23 7.36 10.54 -12.30
N PRO A 24 7.37 9.19 -12.33
CA PRO A 24 6.14 8.41 -12.40
C PRO A 24 5.27 8.66 -11.16
N SER A 25 3.95 8.56 -11.34
CA SER A 25 2.97 8.82 -10.28
C SER A 25 1.83 7.82 -10.36
N ASN A 26 2.05 6.67 -9.73
CA ASN A 26 1.21 5.50 -9.86
C ASN A 26 0.39 5.25 -8.61
N TRP A 27 -0.91 5.49 -8.67
CA TRP A 27 -1.82 5.30 -7.54
C TRP A 27 -2.59 3.98 -7.62
N LEU A 28 -2.60 3.23 -6.51
CA LEU A 28 -3.49 2.08 -6.27
C LEU A 28 -4.22 2.34 -4.96
N TRP A 29 -5.55 2.36 -4.95
CA TRP A 29 -6.32 2.67 -3.75
C TRP A 29 -7.45 1.67 -3.52
N SER A 30 -7.88 1.57 -2.26
CA SER A 30 -8.96 0.70 -1.85
C SER A 30 -10.32 1.39 -1.95
N TYR A 31 -11.38 0.58 -1.99
CA TYR A 31 -12.70 1.04 -1.56
C TYR A 31 -12.70 1.49 -0.09
N GLY A 32 -13.76 2.18 0.31
CA GLY A 32 -13.94 2.67 1.67
C GLY A 32 -14.11 1.55 2.68
N ILE A 33 -13.29 1.55 3.73
CA ILE A 33 -13.39 0.65 4.88
C ILE A 33 -14.34 1.30 5.89
N ASN A 34 -15.59 0.84 5.90
CA ASN A 34 -16.62 1.31 6.83
C ASN A 34 -16.85 0.28 7.93
N HIS A 35 -16.62 0.67 9.18
CA HIS A 35 -17.06 -0.10 10.33
C HIS A 35 -17.36 0.84 11.50
N LYS A 36 -18.38 0.50 12.29
CA LYS A 36 -18.78 1.28 13.47
C LYS A 36 -17.64 1.31 14.50
N ASN A 37 -17.40 2.48 15.07
CA ASN A 37 -16.51 2.69 16.22
C ASN A 37 -15.05 2.25 16.02
N LEU A 38 -14.53 2.26 14.78
CA LEU A 38 -13.11 2.05 14.52
C LEU A 38 -12.26 3.08 15.28
N LYS A 39 -11.29 2.60 16.07
CA LYS A 39 -10.32 3.45 16.79
C LYS A 39 -8.91 3.34 16.23
N LYS A 40 -8.56 2.14 15.78
CA LYS A 40 -7.24 1.81 15.26
C LYS A 40 -7.39 0.69 14.24
N ILE A 41 -6.69 0.82 13.13
CA ILE A 41 -6.48 -0.27 12.18
C ILE A 41 -5.01 -0.66 12.17
N ASN A 42 -4.75 -1.95 11.98
CA ASN A 42 -3.42 -2.47 11.68
C ASN A 42 -3.37 -2.82 10.20
N ILE A 43 -2.25 -2.50 9.57
CA ILE A 43 -2.02 -2.68 8.15
C ILE A 43 -0.83 -3.62 8.00
N ALA A 44 -1.02 -4.67 7.20
CA ALA A 44 0.03 -5.59 6.78
C ALA A 44 0.04 -5.64 5.24
N ILE A 45 1.16 -5.28 4.64
CA ILE A 45 1.34 -5.29 3.18
C ILE A 45 2.37 -6.36 2.85
N ASN A 46 1.95 -7.37 2.10
CA ASN A 46 2.85 -8.35 1.52
C ASN A 46 3.28 -7.89 0.12
N TYR A 47 4.58 -7.70 -0.07
CA TYR A 47 5.12 -7.10 -1.28
C TYR A 47 6.51 -7.65 -1.62
N SER A 48 6.92 -7.41 -2.86
CA SER A 48 8.30 -7.59 -3.31
C SER A 48 8.71 -6.49 -4.28
N ILE A 49 10.02 -6.22 -4.33
CA ILE A 49 10.66 -5.40 -5.36
C ILE A 49 11.62 -6.35 -6.09
N PRO A 50 11.18 -7.01 -7.18
CA PRO A 50 11.93 -8.12 -7.79
C PRO A 50 13.26 -7.72 -8.40
N LYS A 51 13.40 -6.44 -8.78
CA LYS A 51 14.59 -5.88 -9.39
C LYS A 51 14.99 -4.59 -8.67
N PRO A 52 16.03 -4.61 -7.83
CA PRO A 52 16.56 -3.41 -7.22
C PRO A 52 17.12 -2.46 -8.28
N CYS A 53 17.19 -1.17 -8.00
CA CYS A 53 17.66 -0.17 -8.95
C CYS A 53 19.11 -0.44 -9.38
N ALA A 54 19.94 -0.95 -8.47
CA ALA A 54 21.31 -1.35 -8.76
C ALA A 54 21.43 -2.47 -9.81
N SER A 55 20.35 -3.21 -10.09
CA SER A 55 20.35 -4.30 -11.08
C SER A 55 20.20 -3.83 -12.54
N TYR A 56 19.92 -2.54 -12.78
CA TYR A 56 19.81 -2.00 -14.13
C TYR A 56 21.14 -1.44 -14.61
N ASP A 57 21.58 -1.83 -15.81
CA ASP A 57 22.81 -1.31 -16.42
C ASP A 57 22.65 0.11 -16.95
N ASP A 58 21.44 0.46 -17.37
CA ASP A 58 21.08 1.77 -17.92
C ASP A 58 21.13 2.86 -16.84
N VAL A 59 21.96 3.88 -17.08
CA VAL A 59 22.18 5.01 -16.16
C VAL A 59 20.89 5.83 -15.98
N TYR A 60 20.14 6.07 -17.05
CA TYR A 60 18.90 6.84 -17.01
C TYR A 60 17.85 6.13 -16.16
N VAL A 61 17.71 4.80 -16.34
CA VAL A 61 16.82 3.98 -15.51
C VAL A 61 17.24 4.04 -14.03
N ARG A 62 18.54 3.93 -13.73
CA ARG A 62 19.01 4.00 -12.33
C ARG A 62 18.73 5.35 -11.65
N GLN A 63 18.71 6.44 -12.42
CA GLN A 63 18.46 7.79 -11.88
C GLN A 63 16.99 8.01 -11.49
N HIS A 64 16.06 7.37 -12.21
CA HIS A 64 14.61 7.53 -12.00
C HIS A 64 13.97 6.37 -11.24
N CYS A 65 14.68 5.24 -11.10
CA CYS A 65 14.23 4.11 -10.32
C CYS A 65 14.17 4.41 -8.81
N SER A 66 13.17 3.83 -8.14
CA SER A 66 12.95 3.89 -6.70
C SER A 66 12.92 2.50 -6.10
N GLU A 67 13.39 2.34 -4.86
CA GLU A 67 13.27 1.10 -4.08
C GLU A 67 12.31 1.27 -2.90
N GLN A 68 11.42 2.25 -3.03
CA GLN A 68 10.46 2.64 -2.01
C GLN A 68 9.12 3.04 -2.61
N PHE A 69 8.07 2.89 -1.82
CA PHE A 69 6.73 3.36 -2.14
C PHE A 69 6.08 3.92 -0.88
N ASP A 70 5.07 4.75 -1.08
CA ASP A 70 4.38 5.41 0.01
C ASP A 70 3.00 4.82 0.24
N VAL A 71 2.60 4.75 1.50
CA VAL A 71 1.24 4.43 1.90
C VAL A 71 0.57 5.69 2.40
N TYR A 72 -0.62 5.96 1.88
CA TYR A 72 -1.46 7.10 2.19
C TYR A 72 -2.79 6.65 2.79
N GLY A 73 -3.44 7.55 3.52
CA GLY A 73 -4.82 7.35 3.96
C GLY A 73 -5.65 8.61 4.01
N TYR A 74 -6.95 8.43 3.83
CA TYR A 74 -7.94 9.49 3.88
C TYR A 74 -9.08 9.12 4.83
N GLN A 75 -9.41 10.07 5.70
CA GLN A 75 -10.41 9.93 6.76
C GLN A 75 -11.38 11.13 6.66
N PRO A 76 -12.37 11.07 5.74
CA PRO A 76 -13.33 12.15 5.57
C PRO A 76 -14.20 12.32 6.83
N ARG A 77 -14.53 13.57 7.13
CA ARG A 77 -15.48 13.92 8.21
C ARG A 77 -16.94 13.87 7.75
N ASN A 78 -17.19 14.06 6.45
CA ASN A 78 -18.53 14.18 5.86
C ASN A 78 -18.80 13.01 4.91
N GLN A 79 -20.07 12.75 4.59
CA GLN A 79 -20.48 11.62 3.73
C GLN A 79 -20.25 11.86 2.23
N SER A 80 -20.04 13.12 1.80
CA SER A 80 -19.60 13.43 0.44
C SER A 80 -18.08 13.45 0.42
N TYR A 81 -17.49 12.42 -0.19
CA TYR A 81 -16.05 12.27 -0.33
C TYR A 81 -15.72 11.73 -1.72
N SER A 82 -14.54 12.11 -2.22
CA SER A 82 -13.91 11.46 -3.36
C SER A 82 -12.85 10.49 -2.84
N ASP A 83 -12.88 9.26 -3.34
CA ASP A 83 -11.90 8.22 -3.04
C ASP A 83 -10.68 8.27 -3.96
N ASP A 84 -10.61 9.24 -4.87
CA ASP A 84 -9.45 9.41 -5.74
C ASP A 84 -8.32 10.14 -4.99
N PRO A 85 -7.19 9.46 -4.73
CA PRO A 85 -6.08 10.08 -4.01
C PRO A 85 -5.43 11.26 -4.74
N ARG A 86 -5.63 11.38 -6.06
CA ARG A 86 -5.08 12.47 -6.88
C ARG A 86 -5.70 13.83 -6.55
N ASN A 87 -6.83 13.84 -5.84
CA ASN A 87 -7.50 15.06 -5.40
C ASN A 87 -6.86 15.71 -4.15
N GLY A 88 -5.77 15.16 -3.62
CA GLY A 88 -4.96 15.78 -2.57
C GLY A 88 -5.52 15.66 -1.15
N HIS A 89 -6.60 14.91 -0.94
CA HIS A 89 -7.19 14.70 0.38
C HIS A 89 -6.48 13.66 1.24
N TYR A 90 -5.63 12.84 0.61
CA TYR A 90 -4.91 11.76 1.26
C TYR A 90 -3.68 12.31 1.98
N SER A 91 -3.43 11.80 3.19
CA SER A 91 -2.23 12.12 3.96
C SER A 91 -1.27 10.93 3.96
N LYS A 92 0.02 11.20 3.79
CA LYS A 92 1.07 10.17 3.86
C LYS A 92 1.10 9.55 5.26
N ILE A 93 1.01 8.23 5.32
CA ILE A 93 1.09 7.45 6.56
C ILE A 93 2.53 6.99 6.77
N LYS A 94 3.13 6.39 5.74
CA LYS A 94 4.43 5.73 5.87
C LYS A 94 5.12 5.56 4.51
N THR A 95 6.43 5.79 4.48
CA THR A 95 7.30 5.31 3.40
C THR A 95 7.74 3.87 3.71
N ILE A 96 7.64 2.98 2.73
CA ILE A 96 8.13 1.60 2.82
C ILE A 96 9.28 1.46 1.83
N SER A 97 10.44 1.00 2.31
CA SER A 97 11.65 0.81 1.51
C SER A 97 12.26 -0.57 1.74
N LEU A 98 13.16 -0.98 0.84
CA LEU A 98 14.03 -2.13 1.08
C LEU A 98 14.96 -1.86 2.28
N PRO A 99 15.27 -2.88 3.11
CA PRO A 99 16.34 -2.77 4.09
C PRO A 99 17.68 -2.49 3.39
N SER A 100 18.49 -1.59 3.94
CA SER A 100 19.73 -1.07 3.34
C SER A 100 20.72 -2.14 2.86
N ASN A 101 20.67 -3.35 3.43
CA ASN A 101 21.60 -4.44 3.11
C ASN A 101 21.13 -5.31 1.93
N THR A 102 19.98 -4.99 1.31
CA THR A 102 19.36 -5.84 0.28
C THR A 102 19.32 -5.24 -1.11
N SER A 103 19.74 -3.99 -1.30
CA SER A 103 19.80 -3.35 -2.63
C SER A 103 20.75 -4.08 -3.60
N ASN A 104 21.75 -4.80 -3.07
CA ASN A 104 22.71 -5.58 -3.85
C ASN A 104 22.33 -7.05 -4.05
N GLN A 105 21.23 -7.52 -3.45
CA GLN A 105 20.80 -8.91 -3.58
C GLN A 105 19.73 -9.02 -4.67
N SER A 106 20.06 -9.76 -5.74
CA SER A 106 19.16 -10.06 -6.87
C SER A 106 17.98 -10.98 -6.52
N SER A 107 17.72 -11.23 -5.23
CA SER A 107 16.65 -12.13 -4.81
C SER A 107 15.35 -11.36 -4.59
N SER A 108 14.33 -11.73 -5.37
CA SER A 108 12.92 -11.31 -5.21
C SER A 108 12.36 -11.85 -3.89
N LEU A 109 12.82 -11.31 -2.77
CA LEU A 109 12.38 -11.68 -1.44
C LEU A 109 11.01 -11.06 -1.19
N GLN A 110 10.05 -11.91 -0.88
CA GLN A 110 8.76 -11.50 -0.37
C GLN A 110 8.93 -10.90 1.03
N ARG A 111 8.24 -9.77 1.28
CA ARG A 111 8.40 -8.96 2.49
C ARG A 111 7.05 -8.57 3.04
N VAL A 112 6.99 -8.35 4.35
CA VAL A 112 5.78 -7.89 5.03
C VAL A 112 6.05 -6.59 5.79
N ALA A 113 5.46 -5.50 5.33
CA ALA A 113 5.44 -4.24 6.07
C ALA A 113 4.25 -4.22 7.03
N LYS A 114 4.48 -3.92 8.32
CA LYS A 114 3.45 -3.81 9.35
C LYS A 114 3.49 -2.45 10.04
N PHE A 115 2.33 -1.84 10.22
CA PHE A 115 2.15 -0.58 10.93
C PHE A 115 0.66 -0.38 11.29
N SER A 116 0.34 0.72 11.98
CA SER A 116 -1.03 1.02 12.39
C SER A 116 -1.41 2.45 12.05
N LEU A 117 -2.71 2.70 11.91
CA LEU A 117 -3.30 4.02 11.75
C LEU A 117 -4.37 4.24 12.82
N PHE A 118 -4.28 5.36 13.53
CA PHE A 118 -5.33 5.81 14.44
C PHE A 118 -6.44 6.51 13.66
N ILE A 119 -7.68 6.19 14.05
CA ILE A 119 -8.87 6.71 13.39
C ILE A 119 -9.31 7.99 14.10
N LYS A 120 -9.42 9.08 13.33
CA LYS A 120 -9.85 10.38 13.82
C LYS A 120 -11.31 10.30 14.27
N GLU A 121 -11.66 11.06 15.29
CA GLU A 121 -13.05 11.15 15.74
C GLU A 121 -14.00 11.51 14.60
N ARG A 122 -15.20 10.93 14.64
CA ARG A 122 -16.28 11.14 13.65
C ARG A 122 -15.95 10.63 12.23
N THR A 123 -14.85 9.91 12.05
CA THR A 123 -14.57 9.19 10.80
C THR A 123 -15.49 7.98 10.68
N SER A 124 -16.27 7.91 9.60
CA SER A 124 -17.17 6.78 9.31
C SER A 124 -16.57 5.79 8.30
N VAL A 125 -15.63 6.26 7.48
CA VAL A 125 -14.98 5.48 6.44
C VAL A 125 -13.51 5.86 6.35
N VAL A 126 -12.66 4.88 6.06
CA VAL A 126 -11.22 5.06 5.87
C VAL A 126 -10.85 4.55 4.48
N PHE A 127 -10.12 5.35 3.73
CA PHE A 127 -9.52 4.93 2.46
C PHE A 127 -8.00 4.81 2.62
N LEU A 128 -7.43 3.84 1.92
CA LEU A 128 -6.00 3.61 1.89
C LEU A 128 -5.51 3.60 0.44
N ALA A 129 -4.30 4.09 0.22
CA ALA A 129 -3.68 4.08 -1.09
C ALA A 129 -2.19 3.77 -1.00
N ILE A 130 -1.67 3.14 -2.04
CA ILE A 130 -0.26 3.05 -2.36
C ILE A 130 0.04 4.05 -3.46
N HIS A 131 1.10 4.81 -3.27
CA HIS A 131 1.68 5.69 -4.28
C HIS A 131 3.08 5.17 -4.62
N ASP A 132 3.23 4.72 -5.86
CA ASP A 132 4.50 4.35 -6.45
C ASP A 132 5.06 5.51 -7.28
N GLN A 133 6.36 5.76 -7.12
CA GLN A 133 7.11 6.81 -7.80
C GLN A 133 8.37 6.28 -8.49
N GLY A 134 8.31 5.05 -9.02
CA GLY A 134 9.36 4.52 -9.89
C GLY A 134 9.96 3.22 -9.39
N ALA A 135 9.27 2.49 -8.51
CA ALA A 135 9.66 1.16 -8.09
C ALA A 135 9.10 0.09 -9.03
N CYS A 136 9.87 -0.99 -9.19
CA CYS A 136 9.35 -2.22 -9.78
C CYS A 136 8.70 -3.05 -8.67
N LEU A 137 7.43 -2.77 -8.39
CA LEU A 137 6.71 -3.23 -7.22
C LEU A 137 5.68 -4.31 -7.56
N VAL A 138 5.63 -5.34 -6.72
CA VAL A 138 4.58 -6.35 -6.70
C VAL A 138 3.94 -6.34 -5.31
N VAL A 139 2.62 -6.17 -5.26
CA VAL A 139 1.83 -6.25 -4.03
C VAL A 139 0.99 -7.53 -4.08
N ASP A 140 1.35 -8.48 -3.22
CA ASP A 140 0.67 -9.77 -3.11
C ASP A 140 -0.61 -9.67 -2.26
N SER A 141 -0.56 -8.86 -1.19
CA SER A 141 -1.73 -8.61 -0.36
C SER A 141 -1.64 -7.30 0.41
N PHE A 142 -2.80 -6.70 0.65
CA PHE A 142 -2.97 -5.55 1.53
C PHE A 142 -4.06 -5.91 2.55
N VAL A 143 -3.65 -6.22 3.77
CA VAL A 143 -4.55 -6.71 4.81
C VAL A 143 -4.74 -5.63 5.87
N VAL A 144 -6.01 -5.32 6.14
CA VAL A 144 -6.42 -4.41 7.21
C VAL A 144 -7.11 -5.23 8.29
N THR A 145 -6.65 -5.11 9.53
CA THR A 145 -7.29 -5.73 10.69
C THR A 145 -7.64 -4.69 11.74
N TYR A 146 -8.71 -4.95 12.48
CA TYR A 146 -9.15 -4.11 13.59
C TYR A 146 -9.81 -4.98 14.65
N ASN A 147 -9.85 -4.46 15.87
CA ASN A 147 -10.44 -5.16 17.00
C ASN A 147 -11.89 -4.68 17.20
N VAL A 148 -12.77 -5.62 17.51
CA VAL A 148 -14.15 -5.38 17.94
C VAL A 148 -14.41 -6.09 19.25
N CYS A 149 -15.27 -5.51 20.09
CA CYS A 149 -15.81 -6.23 21.23
C CYS A 149 -16.86 -7.22 20.70
N PRO A 150 -16.77 -8.52 21.01
CA PRO A 150 -17.82 -9.47 20.65
C PRO A 150 -19.12 -9.14 21.40
N MET A 151 -20.28 -9.38 20.78
CA MET A 151 -21.56 -9.30 21.50
C MET A 151 -21.62 -10.45 22.49
N LYS A 152 -21.99 -10.14 23.73
CA LYS A 152 -22.28 -11.14 24.76
C LYS A 152 -23.77 -11.42 24.68
N ASP A 153 -24.15 -12.59 24.17
CA ASP A 153 -25.54 -13.04 24.24
C ASP A 153 -25.87 -13.34 25.70
N PHE A 154 -26.65 -12.46 26.33
CA PHE A 154 -27.34 -12.76 27.58
C PHE A 154 -28.73 -13.32 27.23
N THR A 155 -28.78 -14.56 26.76
CA THR A 155 -30.01 -15.35 26.84
C THR A 155 -30.12 -15.87 28.27
N TRP A 156 -31.02 -15.26 29.03
CA TRP A 156 -31.49 -15.72 30.34
C TRP A 156 -32.58 -16.77 30.16
#